data_AF-A0A6V8KAD6-F1
#
_entry.id   AF-A0A6V8KAD6-F1
#
_cell.length_a   1.000
_cell.length_b   1.000
_cell.length_c   1.000
_cell.angle_alpha   90.00
_cell.angle_beta   90.00
_cell.angle_gamma   90.00
#
_symmetry.space_group_name_H-M   'P 1'
#
loop_
_entity.id
_entity.type
_entity.pdbx_description
1 polymer ?
#
loop_
_entity_poly.entity_id
_entity_poly.type
_entity_poly.pdbx_seq_one_letter_code
_entity_poly.pdbx_strand_id
1 'polypeptide(L)'
;MAADAVDAAVDGMGGGAPPSVTDKIPLLGAEGFAARWNQRRALAQKHGLHVARVEHLLSRYGTLADEVFDLIDADHKLGEPLEGADDYVRAEVVYAASHEGALRLEDVLTRRTRISIEVFDRGDAAARPAAELMAGVLGWSPERVDREVEHYHARVRAERASQEQPDDASADAERLKVT
;
A
#
# COMPACT_ATOMS: atom_id res chain seq x y z
N MET A 1 -11.93 -21.31 7.33
CA MET A 1 -10.47 -21.48 7.22
C MET A 1 -9.72 -21.00 8.46
N ALA A 2 -9.67 -19.69 8.77
CA ALA A 2 -8.88 -19.23 9.93
C ALA A 2 -9.42 -19.72 11.28
N ALA A 3 -10.75 -19.69 11.50
CA ALA A 3 -11.38 -20.24 12.69
C ALA A 3 -11.05 -21.73 12.88
N ASP A 4 -11.24 -22.54 11.83
CA ASP A 4 -10.93 -23.98 11.85
C ASP A 4 -9.45 -24.26 12.17
N ALA A 5 -8.53 -23.41 11.68
CA ALA A 5 -7.11 -23.54 11.96
C ALA A 5 -6.79 -23.25 13.45
N VAL A 6 -7.46 -22.27 14.06
CA VAL A 6 -7.34 -22.00 15.50
C VAL A 6 -7.91 -23.17 16.30
N ASP A 7 -9.10 -23.66 15.94
CA ASP A 7 -9.74 -24.82 16.60
C ASP A 7 -8.82 -26.05 16.59
N ALA A 8 -8.22 -26.36 15.44
CA ALA A 8 -7.26 -27.46 15.30
C ALA A 8 -5.99 -27.26 16.13
N ALA A 9 -5.48 -26.02 16.23
CA ALA A 9 -4.28 -25.74 17.01
C ALA A 9 -4.51 -25.91 18.51
N VAL A 10 -5.67 -25.51 19.03
CA VAL A 10 -5.96 -25.51 20.48
C VAL A 10 -6.41 -26.86 21.03
N ASP A 11 -6.81 -27.81 20.18
CA ASP A 11 -7.26 -29.15 20.55
C ASP A 11 -6.24 -29.89 21.45
N GLY A 12 -4.94 -29.67 21.23
CA GLY A 12 -3.85 -30.26 22.02
C GLY A 12 -3.38 -29.46 23.24
N MET A 13 -3.90 -28.26 23.49
CA MET A 13 -3.35 -27.32 24.48
C MET A 13 -4.02 -27.41 25.88
N GLY A 14 -4.92 -28.37 26.09
CA GLY A 14 -5.51 -28.68 27.40
C GLY A 14 -6.51 -27.65 27.97
N GLY A 15 -6.72 -26.52 27.31
CA GLY A 15 -7.63 -25.44 27.73
C GLY A 15 -8.79 -25.12 26.80
N GLY A 16 -8.82 -25.66 25.58
CA GLY A 16 -9.78 -25.29 24.53
C GLY A 16 -9.74 -23.78 24.17
N ALA A 17 -10.56 -23.38 23.21
CA ALA A 17 -10.82 -21.96 22.91
C ALA A 17 -12.33 -21.68 22.93
N PRO A 18 -12.76 -20.46 23.30
CA PRO A 18 -14.13 -20.01 23.06
C PRO A 18 -14.48 -20.07 21.56
N PRO A 19 -15.77 -20.17 21.20
CA PRO A 19 -16.19 -20.09 19.81
C PRO A 19 -15.68 -18.81 19.14
N SER A 20 -15.16 -18.94 17.92
CA SER A 20 -14.72 -17.78 17.14
C SER A 20 -15.88 -16.81 16.90
N VAL A 21 -15.58 -15.51 17.03
CA VAL A 21 -16.50 -14.40 16.70
C VAL A 21 -15.95 -13.52 15.57
N THR A 22 -14.92 -13.99 14.85
CA THR A 22 -14.25 -13.21 13.80
C THR A 22 -15.16 -12.84 12.63
N ASP A 23 -16.29 -13.54 12.45
CA ASP A 23 -17.34 -13.21 11.47
C ASP A 23 -18.09 -11.92 11.81
N LYS A 24 -18.03 -11.48 13.08
CA LYS A 24 -18.70 -10.28 13.59
C LYS A 24 -17.74 -9.14 13.88
N ILE A 25 -16.42 -9.39 13.82
CA ILE A 25 -15.40 -8.38 14.08
C ILE A 25 -15.13 -7.62 12.76
N PRO A 26 -15.41 -6.31 12.69
CA PRO A 26 -15.02 -5.50 11.54
C PRO A 26 -13.51 -5.50 11.37
N LEU A 27 -13.04 -5.49 10.12
CA LEU A 27 -11.63 -5.25 9.83
C LEU A 27 -11.25 -3.81 10.17
N LEU A 28 -9.95 -3.56 10.32
CA LEU A 28 -9.42 -2.22 10.53
C LEU A 28 -9.89 -1.27 9.42
N GLY A 29 -10.29 -0.05 9.80
CA GLY A 29 -10.85 0.93 8.89
C GLY A 29 -12.33 0.74 8.53
N ALA A 30 -12.97 -0.39 8.87
CA ALA A 30 -14.37 -0.62 8.51
C ALA A 30 -15.35 0.10 9.47
N GLU A 31 -15.03 0.17 10.75
CA GLU A 31 -15.90 0.77 11.76
C GLU A 31 -16.05 2.27 11.53
N GLY A 32 -17.29 2.74 11.34
CA GLY A 32 -17.60 4.16 11.14
C GLY A 32 -17.44 4.67 9.69
N PHE A 33 -17.13 3.79 8.72
CA PHE A 33 -16.87 4.20 7.33
C PHE A 33 -17.99 5.06 6.71
N ALA A 34 -19.26 4.66 6.85
CA ALA A 34 -20.38 5.40 6.26
C ALA A 34 -20.50 6.84 6.80
N ALA A 35 -20.20 7.04 8.09
CA ALA A 35 -20.18 8.37 8.69
C ALA A 35 -19.06 9.23 8.12
N ARG A 36 -17.83 8.68 8.01
CA ARG A 36 -16.69 9.37 7.39
C ARG A 36 -16.91 9.67 5.91
N TRP A 37 -17.48 8.74 5.16
CA TRP A 37 -17.85 8.94 3.76
C TRP A 37 -18.83 10.11 3.57
N ASN A 38 -19.81 10.24 4.46
CA ASN A 38 -20.75 11.37 4.41
C ASN A 38 -20.07 12.71 4.75
N GLN A 39 -18.95 12.69 5.47
CA GLN A 39 -18.16 13.87 5.85
C GLN A 39 -17.09 14.24 4.83
N ARG A 40 -16.89 13.47 3.74
CA ARG A 40 -15.77 13.64 2.80
C ARG A 40 -15.57 15.05 2.25
N ARG A 41 -16.63 15.82 2.03
CA ARG A 41 -16.51 17.23 1.58
C ARG A 41 -15.96 18.15 2.67
N ALA A 42 -16.38 17.93 3.91
CA ALA A 42 -15.85 18.67 5.06
C ALA A 42 -14.40 18.29 5.33
N LEU A 43 -14.05 17.00 5.19
CA LEU A 43 -12.66 16.52 5.28
C LEU A 43 -11.79 17.13 4.19
N ALA A 44 -12.28 17.19 2.94
CA ALA A 44 -11.58 17.82 1.82
C ALA A 44 -11.28 19.29 2.10
N GLN A 45 -12.27 20.04 2.59
CA GLN A 45 -12.08 21.43 2.98
C GLN A 45 -11.09 21.58 4.15
N LYS A 46 -11.19 20.72 5.18
CA LYS A 46 -10.34 20.77 6.37
C LYS A 46 -8.86 20.56 6.02
N HIS A 47 -8.58 19.57 5.17
CA HIS A 47 -7.22 19.16 4.84
C HIS A 47 -6.67 19.80 3.55
N GLY A 48 -7.42 20.72 2.93
CA GLY A 48 -7.00 21.39 1.70
C GLY A 48 -6.85 20.46 0.49
N LEU A 49 -7.57 19.34 0.48
CA LEU A 49 -7.50 18.32 -0.57
C LEU A 49 -8.69 18.44 -1.53
N HIS A 50 -8.51 17.97 -2.77
CA HIS A 50 -9.64 17.76 -3.67
C HIS A 50 -10.53 16.62 -3.13
N VAL A 51 -11.86 16.76 -3.27
CA VAL A 51 -12.82 15.76 -2.73
C VAL A 51 -12.57 14.35 -3.28
N ALA A 52 -12.18 14.23 -4.55
CA ALA A 52 -11.84 12.94 -5.16
C ALA A 52 -10.65 12.27 -4.46
N ARG A 53 -9.70 13.04 -3.91
CA ARG A 53 -8.57 12.49 -3.16
C ARG A 53 -9.00 11.97 -1.80
N VAL A 54 -9.90 12.68 -1.13
CA VAL A 54 -10.51 12.19 0.12
C VAL A 54 -11.35 10.94 -0.13
N GLU A 55 -12.10 10.90 -1.23
CA GLU A 55 -12.85 9.71 -1.65
C GLU A 55 -11.94 8.50 -1.90
N HIS A 56 -10.81 8.72 -2.58
CA HIS A 56 -9.78 7.69 -2.77
C HIS A 56 -9.23 7.18 -1.44
N LEU A 57 -8.78 8.08 -0.56
CA LEU A 57 -8.22 7.71 0.74
C LEU A 57 -9.23 6.96 1.61
N LEU A 58 -10.47 7.44 1.68
CA LEU A 58 -11.53 6.74 2.42
C LEU A 58 -11.84 5.36 1.81
N SER A 59 -11.92 5.26 0.48
CA SER A 59 -12.20 3.97 -0.18
C SER A 59 -11.09 2.95 0.06
N ARG A 60 -9.85 3.41 0.26
CA ARG A 60 -8.67 2.56 0.41
C ARG A 60 -8.36 2.20 1.86
N TYR A 61 -8.40 3.18 2.76
CA TYR A 61 -8.00 3.05 4.16
C TYR A 61 -9.21 2.96 5.11
N GLY A 62 -10.42 3.15 4.59
CA GLY A 62 -11.60 3.24 5.43
C GLY A 62 -11.48 4.41 6.41
N THR A 63 -11.76 4.17 7.68
CA THR A 63 -11.57 5.16 8.74
C THR A 63 -10.12 5.36 9.17
N LEU A 64 -9.18 4.48 8.79
CA LEU A 64 -7.75 4.72 8.98
C LEU A 64 -7.24 5.88 8.10
N ALA A 65 -8.04 6.37 7.14
CA ALA A 65 -7.73 7.58 6.40
C ALA A 65 -7.51 8.79 7.33
N ASP A 66 -8.09 8.79 8.54
CA ASP A 66 -7.83 9.80 9.56
C ASP A 66 -6.33 9.86 9.94
N GLU A 67 -5.64 8.72 10.04
CA GLU A 67 -4.20 8.67 10.31
C GLU A 67 -3.37 9.20 9.11
N VAL A 68 -3.84 8.99 7.89
CA VAL A 68 -3.23 9.57 6.68
C VAL A 68 -3.43 11.09 6.66
N PHE A 69 -4.60 11.58 7.07
CA PHE A 69 -4.84 13.02 7.21
C PHE A 69 -3.96 13.64 8.29
N ASP A 70 -3.72 12.95 9.41
CA ASP A 70 -2.81 13.42 10.46
C ASP A 70 -1.37 13.60 9.94
N LEU A 71 -0.91 12.71 9.04
CA LEU A 71 0.39 12.90 8.36
C LEU A 71 0.41 14.16 7.48
N ILE A 72 -0.68 14.44 6.76
CA ILE A 72 -0.83 15.63 5.92
C ILE A 72 -0.92 16.91 6.76
N ASP A 73 -1.55 16.85 7.93
CA ASP A 73 -1.61 17.97 8.87
C ASP A 73 -0.23 18.25 9.50
N ALA A 74 0.59 17.21 9.71
CA ALA A 74 1.96 17.34 10.22
C ALA A 74 2.94 17.89 9.17
N ASP A 75 2.80 17.49 7.90
CA ASP A 75 3.54 18.06 6.77
C ASP A 75 2.61 18.18 5.55
N HIS A 76 2.17 19.40 5.25
CA HIS A 76 1.26 19.68 4.14
C HIS A 76 1.79 19.24 2.76
N LYS A 77 3.12 19.11 2.59
CA LYS A 77 3.69 18.58 1.34
C LYS A 77 3.32 17.11 1.12
N LEU A 78 2.95 16.38 2.16
CA LEU A 78 2.49 15.00 2.03
C LEU A 78 1.10 14.90 1.39
N GLY A 79 0.34 16.00 1.34
CA GLY A 79 -0.91 16.09 0.60
C GLY A 79 -0.73 16.32 -0.91
N GLU A 80 0.50 16.59 -1.37
CA GLU A 80 0.80 16.75 -2.79
C GLU A 80 0.74 15.39 -3.52
N PRO A 81 0.41 15.38 -4.83
CA PRO A 81 0.51 14.19 -5.65
C PRO A 81 1.91 13.56 -5.61
N LEU A 82 1.94 12.23 -5.66
CA LEU A 82 3.18 11.48 -5.86
C LEU A 82 3.57 11.59 -7.33
N GLU A 83 4.77 12.11 -7.62
CA GLU A 83 5.27 12.25 -8.98
C GLU A 83 5.28 10.89 -9.69
N GLY A 84 4.74 10.84 -10.91
CA GLY A 84 4.58 9.60 -11.68
C GLY A 84 3.34 8.77 -11.30
N ALA A 85 2.58 9.17 -10.28
CA ALA A 85 1.35 8.51 -9.85
C ALA A 85 0.38 9.55 -9.26
N ASP A 86 -0.07 10.49 -10.09
CA ASP A 86 -0.78 11.70 -9.63
C ASP A 86 -2.06 11.41 -8.83
N ASP A 87 -2.69 10.25 -9.03
CA ASP A 87 -3.86 9.77 -8.28
C ASP A 87 -3.56 9.34 -6.83
N TYR A 88 -2.29 9.24 -6.48
CA TYR A 88 -1.79 8.96 -5.13
C TYR A 88 -1.16 10.20 -4.50
N VAL A 89 -1.30 10.36 -3.18
CA VAL A 89 -0.58 11.41 -2.44
C VAL A 89 0.65 10.84 -1.75
N ARG A 90 1.64 11.69 -1.52
CA ARG A 90 2.89 11.31 -0.85
C ARG A 90 2.66 10.70 0.55
N ALA A 91 1.61 11.14 1.25
CA ALA A 91 1.22 10.59 2.55
C ALA A 91 0.95 9.08 2.51
N GLU A 92 0.44 8.53 1.42
CA GLU A 92 0.16 7.08 1.29
C GLU A 92 1.45 6.26 1.35
N VAL A 93 2.54 6.77 0.78
CA VAL A 93 3.87 6.12 0.83
C VAL A 93 4.43 6.14 2.25
N VAL A 94 4.33 7.29 2.92
CA VAL A 94 4.78 7.45 4.31
C VAL A 94 3.98 6.54 5.24
N TYR A 95 2.66 6.51 5.08
CA TYR A 95 1.75 5.67 5.85
C TYR A 95 2.08 4.18 5.67
N ALA A 96 2.29 3.74 4.43
CA ALA A 96 2.66 2.36 4.13
C ALA A 96 3.95 1.91 4.87
N ALA A 97 4.97 2.79 4.91
CA ALA A 97 6.24 2.49 5.57
C ALA A 97 6.16 2.55 7.11
N SER A 98 5.36 3.47 7.66
CA SER A 98 5.29 3.72 9.11
C SER A 98 4.25 2.89 9.85
N HIS A 99 3.11 2.59 9.21
CA HIS A 99 1.95 1.94 9.85
C HIS A 99 1.62 0.56 9.26
N GLU A 100 1.90 0.33 7.97
CA GLU A 100 1.48 -0.90 7.28
C GLU A 100 2.62 -1.92 7.05
N GLY A 101 3.78 -1.67 7.65
CA GLY A 101 4.93 -2.57 7.64
C GLY A 101 5.59 -2.74 6.26
N ALA A 102 5.50 -1.75 5.37
CA ALA A 102 6.24 -1.79 4.11
C ALA A 102 7.74 -1.60 4.36
N LEU A 103 8.56 -2.59 3.98
CA LEU A 103 10.01 -2.60 4.23
C LEU A 103 10.84 -2.57 2.95
N ARG A 104 10.20 -2.76 1.80
CA ARG A 104 10.77 -2.72 0.45
C ARG A 104 9.95 -1.78 -0.43
N LEU A 105 10.57 -1.15 -1.42
CA LEU A 105 9.85 -0.26 -2.35
C LEU A 105 8.68 -0.98 -3.04
N GLU A 106 8.89 -2.25 -3.38
CA GLU A 106 7.85 -3.12 -3.95
C GLU A 106 6.60 -3.23 -3.06
N ASP A 107 6.75 -3.29 -1.74
CA ASP A 107 5.59 -3.43 -0.83
C ASP A 107 4.64 -2.25 -1.00
N VAL A 108 5.20 -1.04 -1.16
CA VAL A 108 4.42 0.17 -1.41
C VAL A 108 3.78 0.12 -2.79
N LEU A 109 4.56 -0.02 -3.86
CA LEU A 109 4.06 0.17 -5.23
C LEU A 109 3.12 -0.94 -5.72
N THR A 110 3.23 -2.15 -5.15
CA THR A 110 2.51 -3.34 -5.65
C THR A 110 1.47 -3.90 -4.68
N ARG A 111 1.57 -3.64 -3.38
CA ARG A 111 0.69 -4.25 -2.35
C ARG A 111 -0.10 -3.24 -1.54
N ARG A 112 0.55 -2.16 -1.07
CA ARG A 112 -0.10 -1.10 -0.25
C ARG A 112 -0.77 -0.05 -1.13
N THR A 113 -0.17 0.26 -2.27
CA THR A 113 -0.79 1.02 -3.37
C THR A 113 -1.16 0.08 -4.52
N ARG A 114 -1.90 0.58 -5.52
CA ARG A 114 -2.14 -0.16 -6.79
C ARG A 114 -1.38 0.49 -7.95
N ILE A 115 -0.34 1.28 -7.65
CA ILE A 115 0.42 2.05 -8.65
C ILE A 115 0.95 1.14 -9.76
N SER A 116 1.46 -0.05 -9.42
CA SER A 116 2.00 -0.99 -10.42
C SER A 116 0.96 -1.54 -11.40
N ILE A 117 -0.33 -1.39 -11.10
CA ILE A 117 -1.46 -1.89 -11.89
C ILE A 117 -2.18 -0.73 -12.59
N GLU A 118 -2.39 0.39 -11.89
CA GLU A 118 -3.23 1.50 -12.33
C GLU A 118 -2.47 2.53 -13.18
N VAL A 119 -1.15 2.65 -12.98
CA VAL A 119 -0.32 3.58 -13.76
C VAL A 119 0.27 2.86 -14.97
N PHE A 120 0.20 3.50 -16.13
CA PHE A 120 0.62 2.92 -17.41
C PHE A 120 2.05 2.37 -17.42
N ASP A 121 2.98 3.06 -16.77
CA ASP A 121 4.39 2.64 -16.73
C ASP A 121 4.68 1.59 -15.66
N ARG A 122 3.66 1.14 -14.90
CA ARG A 122 3.75 0.24 -13.74
C ARG A 122 4.48 0.85 -12.54
N GLY A 123 4.45 2.18 -12.39
CA GLY A 123 5.08 2.89 -11.29
C GLY A 123 6.58 3.13 -11.49
N ASP A 124 7.06 3.06 -12.73
CA ASP A 124 8.46 3.27 -13.08
C ASP A 124 8.90 4.69 -12.68
N ALA A 125 8.14 5.71 -13.10
CA ALA A 125 8.38 7.11 -12.73
C ALA A 125 8.19 7.36 -11.22
N ALA A 126 7.25 6.66 -10.58
CA ALA A 126 6.96 6.81 -9.16
C ALA A 126 7.99 6.14 -8.23
N ALA A 127 8.86 5.27 -8.76
CA ALA A 127 9.78 4.45 -7.98
C ALA A 127 10.73 5.27 -7.10
N ARG A 128 11.41 6.25 -7.69
CA ARG A 128 12.36 7.10 -6.96
C ARG A 128 11.69 8.04 -5.96
N PRO A 129 10.65 8.82 -6.34
CA PRO A 129 9.92 9.66 -5.39
C PRO A 129 9.40 8.87 -4.17
N ALA A 130 8.85 7.67 -4.40
CA ALA A 130 8.38 6.82 -3.31
C ALA A 130 9.53 6.31 -2.43
N ALA A 131 10.63 5.85 -3.02
CA ALA A 131 11.79 5.36 -2.27
C ALA A 131 12.43 6.43 -1.39
N GLU A 132 12.46 7.69 -1.84
CA GLU A 132 12.98 8.82 -1.07
C GLU A 132 12.09 9.16 0.13
N LEU A 133 10.76 9.09 -0.04
CA LEU A 133 9.82 9.21 1.09
C LEU A 133 9.98 8.06 2.09
N MET A 134 10.10 6.83 1.61
CA MET A 134 10.38 5.66 2.46
C MET A 134 11.70 5.79 3.20
N ALA A 135 12.73 6.38 2.57
CA ALA A 135 14.03 6.60 3.20
C ALA A 135 13.93 7.50 4.43
N GLY A 136 13.09 8.53 4.38
CA GLY A 136 12.82 9.41 5.52
C GLY A 136 12.21 8.66 6.71
N VAL A 137 11.35 7.68 6.45
CA VAL A 137 10.68 6.88 7.49
C VAL A 137 11.58 5.77 8.03
N LEU A 138 12.26 5.04 7.14
CA LEU A 138 13.00 3.81 7.45
C LEU A 138 14.50 4.04 7.68
N GLY A 139 14.98 5.29 7.54
CA GLY A 139 16.39 5.64 7.68
C GLY A 139 17.28 5.02 6.61
N TRP A 140 16.82 4.92 5.36
CA TRP A 140 17.64 4.36 4.28
C TRP A 140 18.75 5.31 3.87
N SER A 141 19.92 4.74 3.57
CA SER A 141 20.99 5.49 2.92
C SER A 141 20.66 5.73 1.44
N PRO A 142 21.30 6.73 0.79
CA PRO A 142 21.16 6.95 -0.65
C PRO A 142 21.45 5.68 -1.48
N GLU A 143 22.46 4.90 -1.10
CA GLU A 143 22.81 3.65 -1.81
C GLU A 143 21.71 2.59 -1.67
N ARG A 144 20.99 2.59 -0.54
CA ARG A 144 19.83 1.71 -0.36
C ARG A 144 18.65 2.19 -1.22
N VAL A 145 18.40 3.49 -1.31
CA VAL A 145 17.38 4.05 -2.22
C VAL A 145 17.67 3.61 -3.66
N ASP A 146 18.91 3.81 -4.13
CA ASP A 146 19.32 3.43 -5.48
C ASP A 146 19.11 1.93 -5.75
N ARG A 147 19.47 1.08 -4.78
CA ARG A 147 19.28 -0.37 -4.90
C ARG A 147 17.81 -0.78 -4.96
N GLU A 148 16.95 -0.20 -4.13
CA GLU A 148 15.51 -0.50 -4.14
C GLU A 148 14.86 -0.05 -5.45
N VAL A 149 15.23 1.14 -5.95
CA VAL A 149 14.75 1.69 -7.22
C VAL A 149 15.21 0.82 -8.39
N GLU A 150 16.49 0.46 -8.48
CA GLU A 150 16.98 -0.41 -9.56
C GLU A 150 16.34 -1.79 -9.53
N HIS A 151 16.17 -2.37 -8.33
CA HIS A 151 15.49 -3.66 -8.18
C HIS A 151 14.04 -3.59 -8.67
N TYR A 152 13.32 -2.51 -8.34
CA TYR A 152 11.96 -2.31 -8.82
C TYR A 152 11.89 -2.14 -10.34
N HIS A 153 12.77 -1.33 -10.93
CA HIS A 153 12.85 -1.16 -12.38
C HIS A 153 13.16 -2.49 -13.08
N ALA A 154 14.09 -3.28 -12.55
CA ALA A 154 14.40 -4.60 -13.07
C ALA A 154 13.16 -5.51 -13.07
N ARG A 155 12.36 -5.48 -11.99
CA ARG A 155 11.11 -6.25 -11.89
C ARG A 155 10.13 -5.82 -12.95
N VAL A 156 9.91 -4.51 -13.14
CA VAL A 156 9.02 -3.97 -14.18
C VAL A 156 9.48 -4.42 -15.58
N ARG A 157 10.78 -4.39 -15.86
CA ARG A 157 11.34 -4.89 -17.12
C ARG A 157 11.08 -6.39 -17.32
N ALA A 158 11.32 -7.21 -16.30
CA ALA A 158 11.08 -8.65 -16.36
C ALA A 158 9.59 -8.99 -16.54
N GLU A 159 8.70 -8.25 -15.86
CA GLU A 159 7.26 -8.40 -16.03
C GLU A 159 6.83 -8.08 -17.48
N ARG A 160 7.31 -6.98 -18.06
CA ARG A 160 7.02 -6.64 -19.46
C ARG A 160 7.58 -7.68 -20.43
N ALA A 161 8.82 -8.11 -20.23
CA ALA A 161 9.45 -9.14 -21.06
C ALA A 161 8.68 -10.47 -21.02
N SER A 162 8.12 -10.85 -19.85
CA SER A 162 7.31 -12.06 -19.70
C SER A 162 6.05 -12.05 -20.56
N GLN A 163 5.46 -10.87 -20.81
CA GLN A 163 4.24 -10.70 -21.61
C GLN A 163 4.47 -10.84 -23.11
N GLU A 164 5.74 -10.78 -23.54
CA GLU A 164 6.15 -10.97 -24.93
C GLU A 164 6.56 -12.43 -25.23
N GLN A 165 6.57 -13.30 -24.21
CA GLN A 165 6.97 -14.69 -24.38
C GLN A 165 5.88 -15.54 -25.02
N PRO A 166 6.25 -16.55 -25.84
CA PRO A 166 5.30 -17.35 -26.60
C PRO A 166 4.54 -18.39 -25.77
N ASP A 167 5.00 -18.72 -24.56
CA ASP A 167 4.39 -19.72 -23.68
C ASP A 167 4.60 -19.42 -22.17
N ASP A 168 3.82 -20.09 -21.32
CA ASP A 168 3.84 -19.89 -19.87
C ASP A 168 5.20 -20.20 -19.24
N ALA A 169 5.93 -21.19 -19.77
CA ALA A 169 7.21 -21.62 -19.19
C ALA A 169 8.31 -20.57 -19.44
N SER A 170 8.37 -20.02 -20.64
CA SER A 170 9.28 -18.93 -21.00
C SER A 170 8.89 -17.62 -20.32
N ALA A 171 7.59 -17.31 -20.19
CA ALA A 171 7.09 -16.18 -19.43
C ALA A 171 7.53 -16.23 -17.95
N ASP A 172 7.36 -17.39 -17.30
CA ASP A 172 7.74 -17.56 -15.89
C ASP A 172 9.26 -17.47 -15.69
N ALA A 173 10.03 -18.05 -16.62
CA ALA A 173 11.49 -17.95 -16.61
C ALA A 173 11.98 -16.50 -16.70
N GLU A 174 11.38 -15.65 -17.54
CA GLU A 174 11.71 -14.22 -17.61
C GLU A 174 11.40 -13.49 -16.30
N ARG A 175 10.24 -13.76 -15.70
CA ARG A 175 9.80 -13.14 -14.44
C ARG A 175 10.73 -13.47 -13.26
N LEU A 176 11.24 -14.70 -13.20
CA LEU A 176 12.09 -15.19 -12.11
C LEU A 176 13.52 -14.65 -12.15
N LYS A 177 13.97 -14.02 -13.24
CA LYS A 177 15.34 -13.47 -13.34
C LYS A 177 15.65 -12.34 -12.35
N VAL A 178 14.62 -11.75 -11.73
CA VAL A 178 14.73 -10.57 -10.86
C VAL A 178 14.29 -10.86 -9.42
N THR A 179 13.91 -12.10 -9.12
CA THR A 179 13.63 -12.55 -7.75
C THR A 179 14.94 -12.83 -7.02
#